data_AF-A0AAX2A4I9-F1
#
_entry.id   AF-A0AAX2A4I9-F1
#
_cell.length_a   1.000
_cell.length_b   1.000
_cell.length_c   1.000
_cell.angle_alpha   90.00
_cell.angle_beta   90.00
_cell.angle_gamma   90.00
#
_symmetry.space_group_name_H-M   'P 1'
#
loop_
_entity.id
_entity.type
_entity.pdbx_description
1 polymer ?
#
loop_
_entity_poly.entity_id
_entity_poly.type
_entity_poly.pdbx_seq_one_letter_code
_entity_poly.pdbx_strand_id
1 'polypeptide(L)' 'DISLQKIGQKVDTEKVLDILKANGGSLNFTYKSDAENIKDVFAMSKKAFKATLTKLIDDKKLRLEEDKICLI' A
#
# COMPACT_ATOMS: atom_id res chain seq x y z
N ASP A 1 7.15 -11.47 18.90
CA ASP A 1 6.41 -10.25 19.22
C ASP A 1 5.71 -9.79 17.94
N ILE A 2 4.41 -10.01 17.80
CA ILE A 2 3.64 -9.48 16.66
C ILE A 2 2.44 -8.76 17.26
N SER A 3 2.60 -7.45 17.40
CA SER A 3 1.57 -6.53 17.84
C SER A 3 0.48 -6.42 16.77
N LEU A 4 -0.45 -7.38 16.75
CA LEU A 4 -1.73 -7.28 16.05
C LEU A 4 -2.64 -6.33 16.85
N GLN A 5 -2.41 -5.03 16.71
CA GLN A 5 -3.26 -4.03 17.33
C GLN A 5 -4.55 -3.81 16.52
N LYS A 6 -5.66 -4.23 17.15
CA LYS A 6 -6.99 -3.61 17.16
C LYS A 6 -7.63 -3.26 15.80
N ILE A 7 -8.54 -4.15 15.39
CA ILE A 7 -9.99 -3.92 15.29
C ILE A 7 -10.36 -2.44 15.13
N GLY A 8 -10.67 -2.06 13.89
CA GLY A 8 -11.35 -0.80 13.61
C GLY A 8 -11.23 -0.47 12.14
N GLN A 9 -12.07 -1.08 11.31
CA GLN A 9 -12.44 -0.73 9.94
C GLN A 9 -11.81 0.58 9.41
N LYS A 10 -10.51 0.55 9.15
CA LYS A 10 -9.71 1.66 8.66
C LYS A 10 -8.77 1.04 7.66
N VAL A 11 -8.95 1.44 6.41
CA VAL A 11 -8.06 1.25 5.27
C VAL A 11 -6.66 0.83 5.73
N ASP A 12 -6.24 -0.41 5.43
CA ASP A 12 -4.99 -1.05 5.90
C ASP A 12 -3.73 -0.39 5.30
N THR A 13 -3.53 0.88 5.59
CA THR A 13 -2.40 1.68 5.13
C THR A 13 -1.08 1.17 5.69
N GLU A 14 -1.11 0.63 6.91
CA GLU A 14 0.07 0.06 7.57
C GLU A 14 0.55 -1.19 6.85
N LYS A 15 -0.36 -2.03 6.35
CA LYS A 15 -0.03 -3.24 5.60
C LYS A 15 0.71 -2.93 4.31
N VAL A 16 0.27 -1.90 3.58
CA VAL A 16 0.95 -1.44 2.36
C VAL A 16 2.36 -0.93 2.67
N LEU A 17 2.54 -0.15 3.75
CA LEU A 17 3.85 0.32 4.17
C LEU A 17 4.77 -0.83 4.59
N ASP A 18 4.26 -1.84 5.28
CA ASP A 18 5.02 -3.00 5.72
C ASP A 18 5.52 -3.83 4.54
N ILE A 19 4.64 -4.09 3.57
CA ILE A 19 4.99 -4.78 2.32
C ILE A 19 6.04 -4.00 1.54
N LEU A 20 5.88 -2.67 1.42
CA LEU A 20 6.87 -1.82 0.77
C LEU A 20 8.23 -1.92 1.46
N LYS A 21 8.27 -1.77 2.79
CA LYS A 21 9.51 -1.90 3.57
C LYS A 21 10.16 -3.26 3.39
N ALA A 22 9.38 -4.34 3.41
CA ALA A 22 9.86 -5.69 3.17
C ALA A 22 10.43 -5.89 1.75
N ASN A 23 9.93 -5.15 0.77
CA ASN A 23 10.41 -5.14 -0.63
C ASN A 23 11.50 -4.09 -0.90
N GLY A 24 12.14 -3.52 0.13
CA GLY A 24 13.21 -2.52 -0.04
C GLY A 24 12.72 -1.08 -0.16
N GLY A 25 11.51 -0.79 0.32
CA GLY A 25 10.91 0.54 0.36
C GLY A 25 10.30 0.99 -0.97
N SER A 26 10.24 0.15 -2.00
CA SER A 26 9.60 0.50 -3.27
C SER A 26 9.06 -0.73 -4.00
N LEU A 27 8.01 -0.52 -4.79
CA LEU A 27 7.36 -1.56 -5.59
C LEU A 27 6.98 -0.98 -6.95
N ASN A 28 7.19 -1.75 -8.02
CA ASN A 28 6.81 -1.39 -9.39
C ASN A 28 5.30 -1.57 -9.60
N PHE A 29 4.52 -0.88 -8.77
CA PHE A 29 3.07 -0.89 -8.76
C PHE A 29 2.53 0.52 -8.90
N THR A 30 1.43 0.67 -9.64
CA THR A 30 0.78 1.95 -9.90
C THR A 30 -0.73 1.78 -9.98
N TYR A 31 -1.46 2.87 -10.25
CA TYR A 31 -2.90 2.79 -10.51
C TYR A 31 -3.27 1.95 -11.74
N LYS A 32 -2.32 1.73 -12.64
CA LYS A 32 -2.50 0.91 -13.84
C LYS A 32 -2.35 -0.59 -13.54
N SER A 33 -1.77 -0.96 -12.41
CA SER A 33 -1.61 -2.37 -12.02
C SER A 33 -2.95 -3.11 -11.96
N ASP A 34 -2.90 -4.38 -12.33
CA ASP A 34 -4.07 -5.25 -12.34
C ASP A 34 -4.61 -5.48 -10.94
N ALA A 35 -5.94 -5.63 -10.85
CA ALA A 35 -6.60 -5.89 -9.59
C ALA A 35 -6.12 -7.21 -8.96
N GLU A 36 -5.78 -8.20 -9.79
CA GLU A 36 -5.22 -9.49 -9.34
C GLU A 36 -3.85 -9.31 -8.71
N ASN A 37 -2.92 -8.65 -9.41
CA ASN A 37 -1.57 -8.35 -8.89
C ASN A 37 -1.63 -7.54 -7.59
N ILE A 38 -2.51 -6.54 -7.50
CA ILE A 38 -2.70 -5.76 -6.29
C ILE A 38 -3.23 -6.63 -5.15
N LYS A 39 -4.17 -7.53 -5.44
CA LYS A 39 -4.75 -8.44 -4.45
C LYS A 39 -3.74 -9.49 -3.99
N ASP A 40 -2.89 -9.97 -4.88
CA ASP A 40 -1.88 -10.97 -4.55
C ASP A 40 -0.79 -10.36 -3.64
N VAL A 41 -0.28 -9.19 -4.00
CA VAL A 41 0.80 -8.51 -3.26
C VAL A 41 0.28 -7.83 -1.99
N PHE A 42 -0.80 -7.05 -2.09
CA PHE A 42 -1.29 -6.22 -0.99
C PHE A 42 -2.47 -6.84 -0.22
N ALA A 43 -2.95 -8.03 -0.63
CA ALA A 43 -4.11 -8.69 -0.04
C ALA A 43 -5.35 -7.79 0.01
N MET A 44 -5.50 -6.86 -0.95
CA MET A 44 -6.58 -5.89 -1.00
C MET A 44 -7.14 -5.68 -2.41
N SER A 45 -8.35 -5.16 -2.49
CA SER A 45 -9.00 -4.86 -3.77
C SER A 45 -8.51 -3.52 -4.36
N LYS A 46 -8.58 -3.36 -5.68
CA LYS A 46 -8.15 -2.15 -6.41
C LYS A 46 -8.75 -0.84 -5.87
N LYS A 47 -9.98 -0.88 -5.34
CA LYS A 47 -10.63 0.26 -4.66
C LYS A 47 -9.94 0.61 -3.34
N ALA A 48 -9.66 -0.39 -2.50
CA ALA A 48 -8.96 -0.19 -1.23
C ALA A 48 -7.52 0.28 -1.46
N PHE A 49 -6.84 -0.24 -2.48
CA PHE A 49 -5.49 0.19 -2.86
C PHE A 49 -5.44 1.66 -3.27
N LYS A 50 -6.37 2.12 -4.12
CA LYS A 50 -6.49 3.54 -4.46
C LYS A 50 -6.70 4.41 -3.22
N ALA A 51 -7.66 4.06 -2.36
CA ALA A 51 -7.93 4.80 -1.13
C ALA A 51 -6.71 4.84 -0.19
N THR A 52 -5.99 3.72 -0.09
CA THR A 52 -4.77 3.57 0.71
C THR A 52 -3.65 4.46 0.16
N LEU A 53 -3.38 4.40 -1.14
CA LEU A 53 -2.37 5.24 -1.79
C LEU A 53 -2.67 6.72 -1.60
N THR A 54 -3.90 7.16 -1.90
CA THR A 54 -4.30 8.55 -1.70
C THR A 54 -4.07 8.99 -0.26
N LYS A 55 -4.46 8.17 0.72
CA LYS A 55 -4.26 8.47 2.14
C LYS A 55 -2.78 8.50 2.52
N LEU A 56 -1.96 7.56 2.05
CA LEU A 56 -0.52 7.52 2.34
C LEU A 56 0.26 8.67 1.68
N ILE A 57 -0.19 9.11 0.51
CA ILE A 57 0.35 10.29 -0.19
C ILE A 57 0.00 11.56 0.60
N ASP A 58 -1.25 11.67 1.07
CA ASP A 58 -1.72 12.78 1.91
C ASP A 58 -0.96 12.86 3.25
N ASP A 59 -0.74 11.69 3.87
CA ASP A 59 0.07 11.54 5.09
C ASP A 59 1.58 11.74 4.85
N LYS A 60 2.02 11.94 3.59
CA LYS A 60 3.43 12.03 3.17
C LYS A 60 4.28 10.85 3.69
N LYS A 61 3.72 9.65 3.63
CA LYS A 61 4.41 8.38 3.93
C LYS A 61 4.84 7.61 2.69
N LEU A 62 4.20 7.89 1.55
CA LEU A 62 4.49 7.25 0.27
C LEU A 62 4.47 8.29 -0.84
N ARG A 63 5.30 8.07 -1.84
CA ARG A 63 5.31 8.77 -3.12
C ARG A 63 4.93 7.79 -4.23
N LEU A 64 3.90 8.18 -5.00
CA LEU A 64 3.56 7.49 -6.24
C LEU A 64 4.29 8.18 -7.40
N GLU A 65 5.02 7.40 -8.18
CA GLU A 65 5.62 7.80 -9.45
C GLU A 65 4.89 7.15 -10.64
N GLU A 66 5.34 7.44 -11.87
CA GLU A 66 4.69 6.95 -13.10
C GLU A 66 4.71 5.43 -13.25
N ASP A 67 5.76 4.76 -12.73
CA ASP A 67 5.99 3.32 -12.89
C ASP A 67 6.07 2.56 -11.56
N LYS A 68 6.18 3.27 -10.43
CA LYS A 68 6.39 2.65 -9.12
C LYS A 68 5.85 3.49 -7.98
N ILE A 69 5.65 2.83 -6.85
CA ILE A 69 5.41 3.45 -5.55
C ILE A 69 6.66 3.30 -4.69
N CYS A 70 7.06 4.39 -4.03
CA CYS A 70 8.20 4.43 -3.14
C CYS A 70 7.75 4.95 -1.78
N LEU A 71 8.19 4.31 -0.72
CA LEU A 71 8.14 4.86 0.62
C LEU A 71 9.11 6.05 0.67
N ILE A 72 8.74 7.09 1.41
CA ILE A 72 9.57 8.28 1.65
C ILE A 72 10.13 8.28 3.06
#